data_AF-A0AA90UX05-F1
#
_entry.id   AF-A0AA90UX05-F1
#
_cell.length_a   1.000
_cell.length_b   1.000
_cell.length_c   1.000
_cell.angle_alpha   90.00
_cell.angle_beta   90.00
_cell.angle_gamma   90.00
#
_symmetry.space_group_name_H-M   'P 1'
#
loop_
_entity.id
_entity.type
_entity.pdbx_description
1 polymer ?
#
loop_
_entity_poly.entity_id
_entity_poly.type
_entity_poly.pdbx_seq_one_letter_code
_entity_poly.pdbx_strand_id
1 'polypeptide(L)'
;MEYNILLETDFFNLLNAGHKNKCGNALENSYREFIKVVVDLCSTNVKQAVFALSYAETELDFHLSMPHIKDCLGTVGLYVRKAIAFIRRMQEHVAATYHLHVTTSTSEASPPVSLESKPLVKWTGNAVDLVEMVYGICVMGSVNDGDVKFKDLAQAMYQFFGIKAKDCYRFYTDIRRRKNYSRTYFLDRMQEKLNDKMRKDDELERMRR
;
A
#
# COMPACT_ATOMS: atom_id res chain seq x y z
N MET A 1 20.63 2.00 4.10
CA MET A 1 19.56 1.00 3.85
C MET A 1 20.19 -0.01 2.90
N GLU A 2 20.35 -1.27 3.33
CA GLU A 2 21.01 -2.31 2.53
C GLU A 2 20.03 -2.84 1.48
N TYR A 3 20.09 -2.30 0.26
CA TYR A 3 19.27 -2.74 -0.87
C TYR A 3 19.93 -3.87 -1.67
N ASN A 4 21.17 -4.22 -1.35
CA ASN A 4 21.97 -5.23 -2.05
C ASN A 4 21.77 -6.67 -1.55
N ILE A 5 20.95 -6.88 -0.51
CA ILE A 5 20.78 -8.18 0.15
C ILE A 5 20.44 -9.34 -0.82
N LEU A 6 19.69 -9.05 -1.88
CA LEU A 6 19.35 -10.04 -2.90
C LEU A 6 20.50 -10.27 -3.91
N LEU A 7 21.28 -9.23 -4.22
CA LEU A 7 22.40 -9.30 -5.16
C LEU A 7 23.64 -9.96 -4.55
N GLU A 8 23.75 -9.97 -3.22
CA GLU A 8 24.84 -10.65 -2.50
C GLU A 8 24.63 -12.17 -2.44
N THR A 9 23.48 -12.68 -2.90
CA THR A 9 23.20 -14.11 -2.91
C THR A 9 24.07 -14.88 -3.90
N ASP A 10 24.35 -16.14 -3.59
CA ASP A 10 25.06 -17.06 -4.48
C ASP A 10 24.41 -17.19 -5.85
N PHE A 11 23.10 -16.93 -5.95
CA PHE A 11 22.39 -16.90 -7.22
C PHE A 11 22.94 -15.80 -8.14
N PHE A 12 23.00 -14.55 -7.68
CA PHE A 12 23.55 -13.43 -8.45
C PHE A 12 25.07 -13.57 -8.67
N ASN A 13 25.82 -14.02 -7.67
CA ASN A 13 27.25 -14.31 -7.83
C ASN A 13 27.49 -15.32 -8.95
N LEU A 14 26.68 -16.38 -9.00
CA LEU A 14 26.71 -17.31 -10.10
C LEU A 14 26.34 -16.60 -11.40
N LEU A 15 25.21 -15.91 -11.52
CA LEU A 15 24.80 -15.21 -12.75
C LEU A 15 25.93 -14.34 -13.33
N ASN A 16 26.63 -13.59 -12.47
CA ASN A 16 27.75 -12.73 -12.82
C ASN A 16 29.02 -13.48 -13.24
N ALA A 17 29.26 -14.69 -12.70
CA ALA A 17 30.48 -15.46 -12.96
C ALA A 17 30.59 -16.06 -14.39
N GLY A 18 29.57 -15.93 -15.25
CA GLY A 18 29.63 -16.23 -16.69
C GLY A 18 30.12 -17.63 -17.11
N HIS A 19 29.21 -18.54 -17.48
CA HIS A 19 29.35 -19.83 -18.19
C HIS A 19 30.50 -20.82 -17.88
N LYS A 20 31.47 -20.52 -17.02
CA LYS A 20 32.53 -21.45 -16.65
C LYS A 20 32.00 -22.41 -15.59
N ASN A 21 31.57 -23.59 -16.03
CA ASN A 21 31.24 -24.76 -15.20
C ASN A 21 30.18 -24.56 -14.13
N LYS A 22 28.91 -24.38 -14.53
CA LYS A 22 27.80 -24.60 -13.60
C LYS A 22 27.11 -25.92 -13.94
N CYS A 23 27.38 -26.93 -13.13
CA CYS A 23 26.51 -28.10 -13.01
C CYS A 23 25.09 -27.58 -12.73
N GLY A 24 24.07 -28.01 -13.49
CA GLY A 24 22.69 -27.52 -13.36
C GLY A 24 22.20 -27.54 -11.90
N ASN A 25 22.66 -28.52 -11.12
CA ASN A 25 22.36 -28.67 -9.70
C ASN A 25 22.81 -27.48 -8.83
N ALA A 26 23.96 -26.86 -9.12
CA ALA A 26 24.47 -25.73 -8.33
C ALA A 26 23.62 -24.47 -8.52
N LEU A 27 23.20 -24.20 -9.76
CA LEU A 27 22.32 -23.08 -10.09
C LEU A 27 20.90 -23.30 -9.57
N GLU A 28 20.42 -24.54 -9.62
CA GLU A 28 19.14 -24.90 -9.03
C GLU A 28 19.13 -24.69 -7.52
N ASN A 29 20.20 -25.14 -6.84
CA ASN A 29 20.35 -24.98 -5.41
C ASN A 29 20.42 -23.51 -5.01
N SER A 30 21.24 -22.71 -5.69
CA SER A 30 21.33 -21.27 -5.41
C SER A 30 20.04 -20.53 -5.70
N TYR A 31 19.30 -20.90 -6.75
CA TYR A 31 17.97 -20.37 -7.01
C TYR A 31 17.01 -20.68 -5.86
N ARG A 32 16.98 -21.92 -5.35
CA ARG A 32 16.11 -22.28 -4.22
C ARG A 32 16.46 -21.51 -2.95
N GLU A 33 17.74 -21.32 -2.66
CA GLU A 33 18.16 -20.49 -1.52
C GLU A 33 17.78 -19.02 -1.75
N PHE A 34 17.95 -18.50 -2.96
CA PHE A 34 17.48 -17.16 -3.34
C PHE A 34 15.99 -16.97 -3.07
N ILE A 35 15.14 -17.95 -3.42
CA ILE A 35 13.71 -17.91 -3.10
C ILE A 35 13.47 -17.76 -1.60
N LYS A 36 14.20 -18.51 -0.76
CA LYS A 36 14.06 -18.42 0.70
C LYS A 36 14.45 -17.02 1.21
N VAL A 37 15.55 -16.46 0.73
CA VAL A 37 15.98 -15.10 1.10
C VAL A 37 14.92 -14.07 0.72
N VAL A 38 14.33 -14.18 -0.47
CA VAL A 38 13.23 -13.30 -0.90
C VAL A 38 12.02 -13.43 0.01
N VAL A 39 11.58 -14.65 0.32
CA VAL A 39 10.41 -14.89 1.19
C VAL A 39 10.67 -14.37 2.60
N ASP A 40 11.85 -14.63 3.17
CA ASP A 40 12.24 -14.16 4.49
C ASP A 40 12.28 -12.63 4.54
N LEU A 41 12.88 -11.97 3.54
CA LEU A 41 12.92 -10.52 3.44
C LEU A 41 11.51 -9.90 3.36
N CYS A 42 10.64 -10.49 2.55
CA CYS A 42 9.24 -10.04 2.42
C CYS A 42 8.45 -10.21 3.71
N SER A 43 8.81 -11.20 4.53
CA SER A 43 8.12 -11.50 5.79
C SER A 43 8.65 -10.68 6.97
N THR A 44 9.94 -10.35 6.97
CA THR A 44 10.63 -9.69 8.09
C THR A 44 10.70 -8.17 7.96
N ASN A 45 10.91 -7.64 6.75
CA ASN A 45 11.06 -6.21 6.52
C ASN A 45 10.48 -5.77 5.18
N VAL A 46 9.17 -5.59 5.15
CA VAL A 46 8.41 -5.25 3.95
C VAL A 46 8.89 -3.94 3.29
N LYS A 47 9.30 -2.94 4.08
CA LYS A 47 9.85 -1.68 3.55
C LYS A 47 11.15 -1.90 2.78
N GLN A 48 12.07 -2.69 3.34
CA GLN A 48 13.32 -3.02 2.68
C GLN A 48 13.10 -3.95 1.49
N ALA A 49 12.14 -4.87 1.59
CA ALA A 49 11.75 -5.78 0.51
C ALA A 49 11.35 -5.02 -0.76
N VAL A 50 10.58 -3.92 -0.66
CA VAL A 50 10.19 -3.11 -1.82
C VAL A 50 11.41 -2.63 -2.62
N PHE A 51 12.41 -2.06 -1.94
CA PHE A 51 13.61 -1.56 -2.61
C PHE A 51 14.50 -2.69 -3.15
N ALA A 52 14.72 -3.73 -2.35
CA ALA A 52 15.58 -4.85 -2.73
C ALA A 52 15.00 -5.64 -3.91
N LEU A 53 13.69 -5.90 -3.93
CA LEU A 53 13.01 -6.59 -5.04
C LEU A 53 13.07 -5.79 -6.34
N SER A 54 12.81 -4.48 -6.28
CA SER A 54 12.87 -3.60 -7.45
C SER A 54 14.28 -3.57 -8.06
N TYR A 55 15.30 -3.54 -7.21
CA TYR A 55 16.68 -3.54 -7.67
C TYR A 55 17.09 -4.89 -8.25
N ALA A 56 16.74 -6.00 -7.59
CA ALA A 56 17.02 -7.34 -8.09
C ALA A 56 16.32 -7.62 -9.44
N GLU A 57 15.09 -7.15 -9.63
CA GLU A 57 14.39 -7.24 -10.93
C GLU A 57 15.15 -6.49 -12.02
N THR A 58 15.58 -5.26 -11.74
CA THR A 58 16.34 -4.42 -12.70
C THR A 58 17.62 -5.12 -13.16
N GLU A 59 18.36 -5.73 -12.23
CA GLU A 59 19.60 -6.45 -12.55
C GLU A 59 19.33 -7.75 -13.34
N LEU A 60 18.24 -8.47 -13.03
CA LEU A 60 17.85 -9.66 -13.79
C LEU A 60 17.39 -9.33 -15.22
N ASP A 61 16.68 -8.21 -15.41
CA ASP A 61 16.32 -7.71 -16.74
C ASP A 61 17.56 -7.28 -17.55
N PHE A 62 18.58 -6.74 -16.88
CA PHE A 62 19.86 -6.45 -17.51
C PHE A 62 20.56 -7.74 -17.99
N HIS A 63 20.55 -8.81 -17.19
CA HIS A 63 21.05 -10.12 -17.62
C HIS A 63 20.30 -10.66 -18.86
N LEU A 64 18.99 -10.44 -19.01
CA LEU A 64 18.27 -10.83 -20.23
C LEU A 64 18.64 -9.98 -21.45
N SER A 65 19.08 -8.74 -21.25
CA SER A 65 19.45 -7.80 -22.30
C SER A 65 20.87 -8.04 -22.86
N MET A 66 21.67 -8.88 -22.19
CA MET A 66 23.05 -9.17 -22.55
C MET A 66 23.16 -10.12 -23.77
N PRO A 67 23.95 -9.78 -24.82
CA PRO A 67 24.02 -10.54 -26.08
C PRO A 67 24.47 -12.00 -25.98
N HIS A 68 25.13 -12.39 -24.89
CA HIS A 68 25.60 -13.76 -24.63
C HIS A 68 24.56 -14.64 -23.90
N ILE A 69 23.44 -14.07 -23.45
CA ILE A 69 22.28 -14.79 -22.87
C ILE A 69 21.17 -14.98 -23.92
N LYS A 70 21.42 -14.58 -25.18
CA LYS A 70 20.49 -14.70 -26.31
C LYS A 70 20.26 -16.13 -26.81
N ASP A 71 21.07 -17.10 -26.38
CA ASP A 71 20.68 -18.51 -26.46
C ASP A 71 19.64 -18.76 -25.37
N CYS A 72 18.40 -18.32 -25.65
CA CYS A 72 17.22 -18.37 -24.77
C CYS A 72 16.87 -19.78 -24.22
N LEU A 73 17.61 -20.81 -24.64
CA LEU A 73 17.50 -22.22 -24.28
C LEU A 73 18.55 -22.71 -23.27
N GLY A 74 19.44 -21.83 -22.79
CA GLY A 74 20.41 -22.17 -21.73
C GLY A 74 19.76 -22.23 -20.34
N THR A 75 20.18 -23.18 -19.51
CA THR A 75 19.73 -23.35 -18.12
C THR A 75 19.75 -22.04 -17.33
N VAL A 76 20.76 -21.19 -17.54
CA VAL A 76 20.86 -19.86 -16.89
C VAL A 76 19.68 -18.95 -17.24
N GLY A 77 19.35 -18.82 -18.52
CA GLY A 77 18.23 -18.00 -18.97
C GLY A 77 16.88 -18.48 -18.42
N LEU A 78 16.70 -19.79 -18.25
CA LEU A 78 15.52 -20.34 -17.58
C LEU A 78 15.41 -19.87 -16.12
N TYR A 79 16.49 -19.94 -15.34
CA TYR A 79 16.46 -19.52 -13.94
C TYR A 79 16.32 -18.00 -13.79
N VAL A 80 16.91 -17.19 -14.67
CA VAL A 80 16.68 -15.73 -14.70
C VAL A 80 15.20 -15.42 -14.91
N ARG A 81 14.55 -16.05 -15.90
CA ARG A 81 13.11 -15.87 -16.13
C ARG A 81 12.26 -16.34 -14.95
N LYS A 82 12.61 -17.47 -14.33
CA LYS A 82 11.93 -17.95 -13.11
C LYS A 82 12.09 -16.97 -11.94
N ALA A 83 13.27 -16.36 -11.79
CA ALA A 83 13.53 -15.37 -10.74
C ALA A 83 12.71 -14.09 -10.97
N ILE A 84 12.69 -13.55 -12.19
CA ILE A 84 11.87 -12.37 -12.54
C ILE A 84 10.39 -12.64 -12.27
N ALA A 85 9.86 -13.75 -12.77
CA ALA A 85 8.45 -14.10 -12.56
C ALA A 85 8.10 -14.24 -11.06
N PHE A 86 9.03 -14.78 -10.28
CA PHE A 86 8.85 -14.88 -8.84
C PHE A 86 8.92 -13.52 -8.13
N ILE A 87 9.92 -12.69 -8.44
CA ILE A 87 10.08 -11.36 -7.84
C ILE A 87 8.86 -10.48 -8.12
N ARG A 88 8.36 -10.46 -9.36
CA ARG A 88 7.14 -9.73 -9.74
C ARG A 88 5.94 -10.15 -8.88
N ARG A 89 5.75 -11.45 -8.71
CA ARG A 89 4.68 -11.97 -7.87
C ARG A 89 4.87 -11.64 -6.38
N MET A 90 6.10 -11.58 -5.90
CA MET A 90 6.40 -11.13 -4.54
C MET A 90 6.21 -9.63 -4.36
N GLN A 91 6.51 -8.79 -5.36
CA GLN A 91 6.19 -7.36 -5.34
C GLN A 91 4.68 -7.13 -5.28
N GLU A 92 3.90 -7.86 -6.07
CA GLU A 92 2.42 -7.83 -5.99
C GLU A 92 1.92 -8.24 -4.60
N HIS A 93 2.48 -9.32 -4.04
CA HIS A 93 2.13 -9.76 -2.70
C HIS A 93 2.52 -8.75 -1.63
N VAL A 94 3.72 -8.17 -1.72
CA VAL A 94 4.20 -7.12 -0.83
C VAL A 94 3.30 -5.89 -0.94
N ALA A 95 2.93 -5.45 -2.15
CA ALA A 95 2.01 -4.33 -2.36
C ALA A 95 0.63 -4.63 -1.75
N ALA A 96 0.06 -5.80 -2.00
CA ALA A 96 -1.21 -6.23 -1.41
C ALA A 96 -1.14 -6.29 0.12
N THR A 97 -0.06 -6.83 0.68
CA THR A 97 0.19 -6.93 2.12
C THR A 97 0.47 -5.57 2.75
N TYR A 98 1.12 -4.64 2.05
CA TYR A 98 1.31 -3.26 2.52
C TYR A 98 0.00 -2.48 2.54
N HIS A 99 -0.85 -2.69 1.54
CA HIS A 99 -2.21 -2.16 1.54
C HIS A 99 -3.07 -2.82 2.63
N LEU A 100 -2.88 -4.10 2.92
CA LEU A 100 -3.60 -4.82 3.98
C LEU A 100 -3.11 -4.49 5.40
N HIS A 101 -1.81 -4.26 5.63
CA HIS A 101 -1.27 -3.88 6.95
C HIS A 101 -1.66 -2.46 7.39
N VAL A 102 -2.11 -1.61 6.47
CA VAL A 102 -2.81 -0.36 6.80
C VAL A 102 -4.24 -0.66 7.33
N THR A 103 -4.80 -1.83 7.04
CA THR A 103 -6.19 -2.21 7.36
C THR A 103 -6.32 -3.23 8.51
N THR A 104 -5.32 -4.06 8.82
CA THR A 104 -5.51 -5.27 9.68
C THR A 104 -4.71 -5.38 10.99
N SER A 105 -4.06 -4.34 11.49
CA SER A 105 -3.37 -4.43 12.80
C SER A 105 -4.30 -4.01 13.97
N THR A 106 -5.19 -4.89 14.42
CA THR A 106 -5.68 -4.89 15.82
C THR A 106 -6.15 -6.29 16.24
N SER A 107 -5.37 -6.97 17.10
CA SER A 107 -5.74 -7.98 18.15
C SER A 107 -4.57 -8.96 18.37
N GLU A 108 -3.65 -8.63 19.29
CA GLU A 108 -3.34 -9.28 20.61
C GLU A 108 -2.53 -10.60 20.50
N ALA A 109 -1.35 -10.79 21.10
CA ALA A 109 -0.87 -10.35 22.42
C ALA A 109 0.68 -10.16 22.50
N SER A 110 1.13 -9.03 23.11
CA SER A 110 2.36 -8.78 23.91
C SER A 110 2.80 -7.28 23.80
N PRO A 111 3.14 -6.55 24.90
CA PRO A 111 3.53 -5.12 24.86
C PRO A 111 5.05 -4.90 25.06
N PRO A 112 5.61 -3.66 24.99
CA PRO A 112 5.25 -2.48 24.18
C PRO A 112 6.46 -1.83 23.49
N VAL A 113 6.37 -1.45 22.21
CA VAL A 113 7.09 -0.25 21.72
C VAL A 113 6.14 0.54 20.83
N SER A 114 5.57 1.58 21.42
CA SER A 114 4.78 2.60 20.73
C SER A 114 5.66 3.36 19.75
N LEU A 115 5.76 2.86 18.53
CA LEU A 115 5.96 3.73 17.37
C LEU A 115 4.59 4.35 17.07
N GLU A 116 4.24 5.43 17.78
CA GLU A 116 3.18 6.32 17.32
C GLU A 116 3.63 6.90 15.98
N SER A 117 3.30 6.22 14.89
CA SER A 117 3.31 6.83 13.57
C SER A 117 2.31 7.97 13.63
N LYS A 118 2.81 9.20 13.71
CA LYS A 118 1.98 10.40 13.64
C LYS A 118 1.08 10.28 12.41
N PRO A 119 -0.23 10.49 12.53
CA PRO A 119 -1.14 10.41 11.40
C PRO A 119 -0.69 11.42 10.33
N LEU A 120 -0.60 10.97 9.08
CA LEU A 120 -0.15 11.80 7.95
C LEU A 120 -1.06 13.02 7.76
N VAL A 121 -2.34 12.87 8.14
CA VAL A 121 -3.38 13.90 8.12
C VAL A 121 -4.15 13.85 9.43
N LYS A 122 -4.39 14.99 10.08
CA LYS A 122 -5.10 15.08 11.36
C LYS A 122 -6.46 15.73 11.17
N TRP A 123 -7.53 15.06 11.60
CA TRP A 123 -8.84 15.71 11.69
C TRP A 123 -8.89 16.72 12.83
N THR A 124 -9.35 17.93 12.52
CA THR A 124 -9.47 19.04 13.46
C THR A 124 -10.92 19.41 13.78
N GLY A 125 -11.90 18.83 13.06
CA GLY A 125 -13.32 19.00 13.34
C GLY A 125 -13.82 18.11 14.48
N ASN A 126 -15.12 18.14 14.75
CA ASN A 126 -15.70 17.24 15.75
C ASN A 126 -15.78 15.81 15.22
N ALA A 127 -15.78 14.83 16.12
CA ALA A 127 -15.95 13.43 15.73
C ALA A 127 -17.34 13.16 15.11
N VAL A 128 -18.38 13.88 15.56
CA VAL A 128 -19.74 13.79 15.00
C VAL A 128 -19.75 14.24 13.54
N ASP A 129 -19.01 15.30 13.21
CA ASP A 129 -18.93 15.86 11.86
C ASP A 129 -18.29 14.87 10.90
N LEU A 130 -17.23 14.18 11.35
CA LEU A 130 -16.63 13.08 10.57
C LEU A 130 -17.63 11.94 10.36
N VAL A 131 -18.34 11.52 11.41
CA VAL A 131 -19.34 10.45 11.30
C VAL A 131 -20.48 10.81 10.35
N GLU A 132 -20.91 12.08 10.35
CA GLU A 132 -21.91 12.58 9.41
C GLU A 132 -21.45 12.43 7.96
N MET A 133 -20.20 12.81 7.67
CA MET A 133 -19.59 12.64 6.35
C MET A 133 -19.48 11.17 5.95
N VAL A 134 -18.99 10.31 6.85
CA VAL A 134 -18.86 8.87 6.60
C VAL A 134 -20.21 8.23 6.31
N TYR A 135 -21.25 8.57 7.08
CA TYR A 135 -22.60 8.07 6.81
C TYR A 135 -23.13 8.57 5.47
N GLY A 136 -22.90 9.84 5.13
CA GLY A 136 -23.27 10.40 3.83
C GLY A 136 -22.66 9.60 2.69
N ILE A 137 -21.35 9.37 2.73
CA ILE A 137 -20.62 8.57 1.72
C ILE A 137 -21.17 7.14 1.64
N CYS A 138 -21.40 6.51 2.79
CA CYS A 138 -21.90 5.14 2.86
C CYS A 138 -23.30 5.01 2.23
N VAL A 139 -24.21 5.94 2.52
CA VAL A 139 -25.58 5.92 1.98
C VAL A 139 -25.61 6.26 0.49
N MET A 140 -24.69 7.10 0.02
CA MET A 140 -24.53 7.40 -1.41
C MET A 140 -23.96 6.23 -2.22
N GLY A 141 -23.50 5.15 -1.57
CA GLY A 141 -22.96 3.97 -2.25
C GLY A 141 -21.70 4.25 -3.06
N SER A 142 -20.99 5.33 -2.78
CA SER A 142 -19.90 5.82 -3.64
C SER A 142 -18.55 5.13 -3.43
N VAL A 143 -18.51 4.07 -2.60
CA VAL A 143 -17.29 3.34 -2.24
C VAL A 143 -17.54 1.86 -2.47
N ASN A 144 -16.57 1.17 -3.08
CA ASN A 144 -16.61 -0.27 -3.38
C ASN A 144 -17.91 -0.69 -4.09
N ASP A 145 -18.35 0.05 -5.09
CA ASP A 145 -19.59 -0.22 -5.84
C ASP A 145 -20.84 -0.32 -4.93
N GLY A 146 -20.82 0.38 -3.80
CA GLY A 146 -21.88 0.36 -2.79
C GLY A 146 -21.78 -0.77 -1.77
N ASP A 147 -20.78 -1.66 -1.88
CA ASP A 147 -20.57 -2.81 -1.00
C ASP A 147 -19.56 -2.49 0.13
N VAL A 148 -19.75 -1.36 0.82
CA VAL A 148 -18.99 -1.04 2.02
C VAL A 148 -19.91 -0.97 3.23
N LYS A 149 -19.54 -1.66 4.32
CA LYS A 149 -20.25 -1.52 5.60
C LYS A 149 -19.82 -0.22 6.26
N PHE A 150 -20.79 0.52 6.81
CA PHE A 150 -20.54 1.77 7.51
C PHE A 150 -19.41 1.67 8.56
N LYS A 151 -19.41 0.60 9.36
CA LYS A 151 -18.40 0.40 10.43
C LYS A 151 -16.98 0.31 9.86
N ASP A 152 -16.82 -0.38 8.74
CA ASP A 152 -15.52 -0.59 8.10
C ASP A 152 -15.02 0.73 7.50
N LEU A 153 -15.91 1.48 6.84
CA LEU A 153 -15.59 2.82 6.32
C LEU A 153 -15.26 3.82 7.46
N ALA A 154 -16.02 3.79 8.56
CA ALA A 154 -15.76 4.64 9.72
C ALA A 154 -14.41 4.34 10.37
N GLN A 155 -14.07 3.06 10.50
CA GLN A 155 -12.78 2.63 11.04
C GLN A 155 -11.62 3.09 10.15
N ALA A 156 -11.73 2.91 8.84
CA ALA A 156 -10.73 3.37 7.89
C ALA A 156 -10.52 4.89 7.99
N MET A 157 -11.62 5.66 8.10
CA MET A 157 -11.54 7.12 8.22
C MET A 157 -10.99 7.58 9.56
N TYR A 158 -11.29 6.90 10.67
CA TYR A 158 -10.67 7.18 11.96
C TYR A 158 -9.17 6.94 11.94
N GLN A 159 -8.71 5.83 11.35
CA GLN A 159 -7.30 5.54 11.19
C GLN A 159 -6.60 6.59 10.32
N PHE A 160 -7.18 6.89 9.15
CA PHE A 160 -6.64 7.88 8.21
C PHE A 160 -6.43 9.25 8.85
N PHE A 161 -7.40 9.70 9.65
CA PHE A 161 -7.36 11.00 10.33
C PHE A 161 -6.68 10.99 11.70
N GLY A 162 -6.16 9.84 12.15
CA GLY A 162 -5.56 9.68 13.47
C GLY A 162 -6.50 9.94 14.64
N ILE A 163 -7.80 9.65 14.46
CA ILE A 163 -8.80 9.73 15.51
C ILE A 163 -8.90 8.36 16.18
N LYS A 164 -8.85 8.32 17.51
CA LYS A 164 -9.16 7.08 18.26
C LYS A 164 -10.58 6.67 17.94
N ALA A 165 -10.79 5.41 17.55
CA ALA A 165 -12.12 4.88 17.26
C ALA A 165 -13.08 5.19 18.42
N LYS A 166 -14.25 5.72 18.08
CA LYS A 166 -15.31 6.09 19.02
C LYS A 166 -16.59 5.35 18.62
N ASP A 167 -17.58 5.37 19.52
CA ASP A 167 -18.91 4.82 19.26
C ASP A 167 -19.62 5.61 18.15
N CYS A 168 -19.44 5.15 16.91
CA CYS A 168 -20.01 5.74 15.70
C CYS A 168 -21.53 5.60 15.63
N TYR A 169 -22.12 4.59 16.27
CA TYR A 169 -23.57 4.40 16.34
C TYR A 169 -24.23 5.44 17.26
N ARG A 170 -23.57 5.79 18.36
CA ARG A 170 -24.03 6.88 19.23
C ARG A 170 -24.06 8.21 18.48
N PHE A 171 -23.00 8.54 17.75
CA PHE A 171 -22.94 9.77 16.96
C PHE A 171 -24.00 9.84 15.87
N TYR A 172 -24.32 8.73 15.20
CA TYR A 172 -25.44 8.68 14.27
C TYR A 172 -26.79 8.95 14.95
N THR A 173 -26.99 8.38 16.13
CA THR A 173 -28.19 8.62 16.93
C THR A 173 -28.30 10.10 17.32
N ASP A 174 -27.20 10.73 17.70
CA ASP A 174 -27.14 12.17 18.01
C ASP A 174 -27.50 13.01 16.77
N ILE A 175 -26.96 12.67 15.60
CA ILE A 175 -27.30 13.33 14.32
C ILE A 175 -28.81 13.20 14.03
N ARG A 176 -29.38 12.01 14.17
CA ARG A 176 -30.83 11.76 13.94
C ARG A 176 -31.74 12.54 14.89
N ARG A 177 -31.28 12.83 16.10
CA ARG A 177 -32.06 13.52 17.15
C ARG A 177 -31.99 15.04 17.07
N ARG A 178 -31.15 15.60 16.19
CA ARG A 178 -31.07 17.05 15.94
C ARG A 178 -32.44 17.61 15.51
N LYS A 179 -32.82 18.75 16.07
CA LYS A 179 -34.13 19.41 15.87
C LYS A 179 -34.08 20.66 15.00
N ASN A 180 -32.91 21.07 14.53
CA ASN A 180 -32.81 22.25 13.67
C ASN A 180 -33.31 21.90 12.25
N TYR A 181 -33.37 22.92 11.38
CA TYR A 181 -33.89 22.81 10.02
C TYR A 181 -33.23 21.70 9.19
N SER A 182 -31.92 21.52 9.34
CA SER A 182 -31.19 20.38 8.78
C SER A 182 -30.71 19.45 9.88
N ARG A 183 -30.55 18.17 9.57
CA ARG A 183 -29.87 17.22 10.47
C ARG A 183 -28.39 17.10 10.12
N THR A 184 -28.01 17.45 8.90
CA THR A 184 -26.68 17.25 8.29
C THR A 184 -25.91 18.57 8.19
N TYR A 185 -25.64 19.18 9.35
CA TYR A 185 -24.99 20.49 9.43
C TYR A 185 -23.61 20.54 8.78
N PHE A 186 -22.83 19.48 8.93
CA PHE A 186 -21.47 19.44 8.42
C PHE A 186 -21.49 19.35 6.90
N LEU A 187 -22.34 18.49 6.33
CA LEU A 187 -22.49 18.36 4.89
C LEU A 187 -23.04 19.63 4.24
N ASP A 188 -24.04 20.28 4.85
CA ASP A 188 -24.57 21.54 4.34
C ASP A 188 -23.49 22.62 4.30
N ARG A 189 -22.74 22.76 5.39
CA ARG A 189 -21.65 23.73 5.49
C ARG A 189 -20.50 23.39 4.54
N MET A 190 -20.20 22.10 4.36
CA MET A 190 -19.17 21.65 3.42
C MET A 190 -19.55 22.03 1.98
N GLN A 191 -20.80 21.74 1.57
CA GLN A 191 -21.32 22.11 0.26
C GLN A 191 -21.30 23.63 0.06
N GLU A 192 -21.79 24.40 1.03
CA GLU A 192 -21.80 25.86 0.97
C GLU A 192 -20.39 26.43 0.77
N LYS A 193 -19.42 25.97 1.57
CA LYS A 193 -18.03 26.44 1.49
C LYS A 193 -17.37 26.08 0.17
N LEU A 194 -17.64 24.89 -0.37
CA LEU A 194 -17.09 24.46 -1.65
C LEU A 194 -17.64 25.31 -2.80
N ASN A 195 -18.96 25.51 -2.85
CA ASN A 195 -19.60 26.33 -3.87
C ASN A 195 -19.14 27.79 -3.81
N ASP A 196 -18.97 28.34 -2.60
CA ASP A 196 -18.46 29.71 -2.44
C ASP A 196 -17.03 29.85 -2.96
N LYS A 197 -16.17 28.84 -2.75
CA LYS A 197 -14.81 28.82 -3.30
C LYS A 197 -14.82 28.80 -4.83
N MET A 198 -15.66 27.95 -5.44
CA MET A 198 -15.78 27.87 -6.90
C MET A 198 -16.22 29.21 -7.50
N ARG A 199 -17.25 29.87 -6.94
CA ARG A 199 -17.68 31.19 -7.42
C ARG A 199 -16.57 32.24 -7.37
N LYS A 200 -15.80 32.28 -6.28
CA LYS A 200 -14.66 33.20 -6.13
C LYS A 200 -13.56 32.92 -7.15
N ASP A 201 -13.30 31.65 -7.44
CA ASP A 201 -12.32 31.25 -8.44
C ASP A 201 -12.77 31.67 -9.85
N ASP A 202 -14.04 31.47 -10.19
CA ASP A 202 -14.62 31.91 -11.46
C ASP A 202 -14.56 33.45 -11.63
N GLU A 203 -14.84 34.21 -10.57
CA GLU A 203 -14.73 35.67 -10.55
C GLU A 203 -13.28 36.13 -10.76
N LEU A 204 -12.31 35.50 -10.07
CA LEU A 204 -10.89 35.78 -10.25
C LEU A 204 -10.40 35.45 -11.67
N GLU A 205 -10.89 34.37 -12.27
CA GLU A 205 -10.56 34.01 -13.64
C GLU A 205 -11.11 35.03 -14.63
N ARG A 206 -12.33 35.53 -14.43
CA ARG A 206 -12.91 36.61 -15.26
C ARG A 206 -12.12 37.91 -15.16
N MET A 207 -11.63 38.27 -13.98
CA MET A 207 -10.82 39.48 -13.80
C MET A 207 -9.42 39.39 -14.42
N ARG A 208 -8.95 38.18 -14.76
CA ARG A 208 -7.65 37.95 -15.41
C ARG A 208 -7.74 37.95 -16.95
N ARG A 209 -8.94 37.89 -17.51
CA ARG A 209 -9.21 37.94 -18.96
C ARG A 209 -9.53 39.37 -19.38
#